data_AF-W2SVL5-F1
#
_entry.id   AF-W2SVL5-F1
#
_cell.length_a   1.000
_cell.length_b   1.000
_cell.length_c   1.000
_cell.angle_alpha   90.00
_cell.angle_beta   90.00
_cell.angle_gamma   90.00
#
_symmetry.space_group_name_H-M   'P 1'
#
loop_
_entity.id
_entity.type
_entity.pdbx_description
1 polymer ?
#
loop_
_entity_poly.entity_id
_entity_poly.type
_entity_poly.pdbx_seq_one_letter_code
_entity_poly.pdbx_strand_id
1 'polypeptide(L)'
;MIIIFIEEPERGAVERVEGREKTLVATSYWNDIVALAKTPTYVLSTAGYTAIVFMVGTLSWWAATTIEHSEANKLGLNSTALLDPKLKAR
;
A
#
# COMPACT_ATOMS: atom_id res chain seq x y z
N MET A 1 7.30 -12.48 -13.34
CA MET A 1 6.41 -11.56 -14.07
C MET A 1 7.16 -10.35 -14.60
N ILE A 2 7.93 -9.62 -13.77
CA ILE A 2 8.75 -8.48 -14.24
C ILE A 2 9.69 -8.87 -15.39
N ILE A 3 10.40 -10.00 -15.26
CA ILE A 3 11.37 -10.50 -16.27
C ILE A 3 10.73 -10.82 -17.64
N ILE A 4 9.41 -11.05 -17.69
CA ILE A 4 8.69 -11.39 -18.94
C ILE A 4 8.18 -10.13 -19.65
N PHE A 5 7.84 -9.08 -18.89
CA PHE A 5 7.18 -7.89 -19.40
C PHE A 5 8.08 -6.64 -19.42
N ILE A 6 9.23 -6.68 -18.74
CA ILE A 6 10.18 -5.59 -18.66
C ILE A 6 11.49 -6.06 -19.29
N GLU A 7 11.80 -5.51 -20.46
CA GLU A 7 13.13 -5.54 -21.04
C GLU A 7 14.03 -4.62 -20.21
N GLU A 8 15.17 -5.14 -19.75
CA GLU A 8 16.12 -4.35 -18.96
C GLU A 8 16.72 -3.27 -19.86
N PRO A 9 16.44 -1.97 -19.64
CA PRO A 9 16.97 -0.93 -20.51
C PRO A 9 18.49 -0.83 -20.34
N GLU A 10 19.21 -0.50 -21.40
CA GLU A 10 20.66 -0.24 -21.34
C GLU A 10 20.95 0.78 -20.23
N ARG A 11 21.88 0.46 -19.33
CA ARG A 11 22.24 1.33 -18.21
C ARG A 11 22.71 2.69 -18.74
N GLY A 12 21.94 3.74 -18.45
CA GLY A 12 22.20 5.09 -18.95
C GLY A 12 21.52 5.41 -20.30
N ALA A 13 20.58 4.60 -20.78
CA ALA A 13 19.82 4.91 -21.99
C ALA A 13 19.12 6.28 -21.91
N VAL A 14 18.60 6.65 -20.74
CA VAL A 14 17.97 7.97 -20.52
C VAL A 14 18.98 9.11 -20.68
N GLU A 15 20.23 8.91 -20.24
CA GLU A 15 21.31 9.91 -20.34
C GLU A 15 21.81 10.05 -21.80
N ARG A 16 21.81 8.93 -22.55
CA ARG A 16 22.27 8.88 -23.95
C ARG A 16 21.24 9.41 -24.95
N VAL A 17 19.96 9.03 -24.78
CA VAL A 17 18.88 9.38 -25.73
C VAL A 17 18.56 10.87 -25.69
N GLU A 18 18.75 11.54 -24.55
CA GLU A 18 18.55 12.99 -24.49
C GLU A 18 19.74 13.81 -25.01
N GLY A 19 20.90 13.21 -25.31
CA GLY A 19 22.08 13.95 -25.79
C GLY A 19 22.57 15.00 -24.79
N ARG A 20 22.32 14.78 -23.50
CA ARG A 20 22.55 15.78 -22.45
C ARG A 20 23.70 15.36 -21.54
N GLU A 21 24.88 15.83 -21.90
CA GLU A 21 25.79 16.49 -20.96
C GLU A 21 25.16 17.77 -20.35
N LYS A 22 23.84 17.83 -20.17
CA LYS A 22 23.22 18.94 -19.43
C LYS A 22 23.42 18.60 -17.98
N THR A 23 24.44 19.23 -17.41
CA THR A 23 24.55 19.64 -16.00
C THR A 23 23.22 19.45 -15.31
N LEU A 24 23.15 18.61 -14.27
CA LEU A 24 21.97 18.41 -13.43
C LEU A 24 21.50 19.78 -12.93
N VAL A 25 20.63 20.45 -13.71
CA VAL A 25 20.12 21.76 -13.37
C VAL A 25 19.13 21.51 -12.25
N ALA A 26 19.36 22.15 -11.10
CA ALA A 26 18.45 22.09 -9.97
C ALA A 26 17.04 22.49 -10.44
N THR A 27 16.19 21.48 -10.60
CA THR A 27 14.77 21.66 -10.86
C THR A 27 14.10 22.11 -9.57
N SER A 28 13.08 22.95 -9.68
CA SER A 28 12.29 23.38 -8.53
C SER A 28 11.51 22.18 -7.98
N TYR A 29 11.50 22.01 -6.66
CA TYR A 29 10.81 20.90 -5.97
C TYR A 29 9.34 20.74 -6.40
N TRP A 30 8.67 21.85 -6.72
CA TRP A 30 7.29 21.83 -7.22
C TRP A 30 7.17 21.17 -8.59
N ASN A 31 8.13 21.40 -9.48
CA ASN A 31 8.14 20.79 -10.82
C ASN A 31 8.30 19.27 -10.71
N ASP A 32 9.08 18.79 -9.74
CA ASP A 32 9.29 17.37 -9.51
C ASP A 32 8.00 16.70 -9.00
N ILE A 33 7.26 17.34 -8.07
CA ILE A 33 5.95 16.83 -7.63
C ILE A 33 4.97 16.73 -8.81
N VAL A 34 4.92 17.75 -9.66
CA VAL A 34 4.06 17.75 -10.85
C VAL A 34 4.48 16.66 -11.84
N ALA A 35 5.78 16.43 -12.03
CA ALA A 35 6.28 15.36 -12.87
C ALA A 35 5.90 13.96 -12.33
N LEU A 36 6.02 13.75 -11.02
CA LEU A 36 5.59 12.52 -10.36
C LEU A 36 4.07 12.29 -10.50
N ALA A 37 3.26 13.33 -10.31
CA ALA A 37 1.80 13.25 -10.44
C ALA A 37 1.34 12.95 -11.88
N LYS A 38 2.13 13.32 -12.89
CA LYS A 38 1.85 12.97 -14.31
C LYS A 38 2.26 11.56 -14.69
N THR A 39 3.01 10.86 -13.83
CA THR A 39 3.49 9.52 -14.10
C THR A 39 2.45 8.51 -13.63
N PRO A 40 1.70 7.84 -14.54
CA PRO A 40 0.54 7.03 -14.17
C PRO A 40 0.93 5.83 -13.29
N THR A 41 2.08 5.22 -13.53
CA THR A 41 2.61 4.13 -12.71
C THR A 41 2.84 4.57 -11.26
N TYR A 42 3.34 5.79 -11.05
CA TYR A 42 3.57 6.34 -9.72
C TYR A 42 2.23 6.54 -9.00
N VAL A 43 1.27 7.20 -9.65
CA VAL A 43 -0.06 7.47 -9.08
C VAL A 43 -0.79 6.17 -8.73
N LEU A 44 -0.83 5.19 -9.63
CA LEU A 44 -1.49 3.90 -9.40
C LEU A 44 -0.83 3.11 -8.27
N SER A 45 0.51 3.12 -8.20
CA SER A 45 1.22 2.42 -7.14
C SER A 45 1.01 3.07 -5.77
N THR A 46 1.03 4.39 -5.70
CA THR A 46 0.72 5.14 -4.47
C THR A 46 -0.71 4.88 -4.01
N ALA A 47 -1.69 4.91 -4.93
CA ALA A 47 -3.08 4.60 -4.61
C ALA A 47 -3.28 3.14 -4.15
N GLY A 48 -2.58 2.20 -4.78
CA GLY A 48 -2.58 0.80 -4.35
C GLY A 48 -2.01 0.64 -2.94
N TYR A 49 -0.89 1.31 -2.65
CA TYR A 49 -0.26 1.26 -1.34
C TYR A 49 -1.13 1.90 -0.25
N THR A 50 -1.76 3.04 -0.51
CA THR A 50 -2.68 3.66 0.46
C THR A 50 -3.88 2.77 0.76
N ALA A 51 -4.43 2.07 -0.25
CA ALA A 51 -5.50 1.09 -0.04
C ALA A 51 -5.04 -0.09 0.83
N ILE A 52 -3.81 -0.58 0.64
CA ILE A 52 -3.24 -1.65 1.48
C ILE A 52 -3.07 -1.18 2.92
N VAL A 53 -2.51 0.01 3.14
CA VAL A 53 -2.34 0.58 4.49
C VAL A 53 -3.69 0.74 5.18
N PHE A 54 -4.70 1.22 4.46
CA PHE A 54 -6.06 1.32 4.99
C PHE A 54 -6.61 -0.06 5.38
N MET A 55 -6.53 -1.05 4.50
CA MET A 55 -6.98 -2.42 4.75
C MET A 55 -6.29 -3.03 5.97
N VAL A 56 -4.96 -2.96 6.05
CA VAL A 56 -4.18 -3.48 7.19
C VAL A 56 -4.55 -2.77 8.48
N GLY A 57 -4.72 -1.44 8.43
CA GLY A 57 -5.18 -0.65 9.58
C GLY A 57 -6.55 -1.09 10.07
N THR A 58 -7.51 -1.26 9.16
CA THR A 58 -8.86 -1.73 9.52
C THR A 58 -8.84 -3.13 10.13
N LEU A 59 -8.11 -4.08 9.55
CA LEU A 59 -8.02 -5.43 10.10
C LEU A 59 -7.37 -5.43 11.48
N SER A 60 -6.30 -4.66 11.66
CA SER A 60 -5.61 -4.54 12.96
C SER A 60 -6.54 -3.98 14.04
N TRP A 61 -7.36 -2.98 13.69
CA TRP A 61 -8.31 -2.37 14.63
C TRP A 61 -9.48 -3.30 14.99
N TRP A 62 -10.00 -4.04 14.01
CA TRP A 62 -11.18 -4.91 14.20
C TRP A 62 -10.85 -6.37 14.52
N ALA A 63 -9.57 -6.75 14.61
CA ALA A 63 -9.14 -8.13 14.82
C ALA A 63 -9.76 -8.77 16.06
N ALA A 64 -9.57 -8.16 17.24
CA ALA A 64 -10.08 -8.69 18.50
C ALA A 64 -11.62 -8.78 18.50
N THR A 65 -12.30 -7.72 18.06
CA THR A 65 -13.76 -7.69 17.96
C THR A 65 -14.30 -8.79 17.04
N THR A 66 -13.62 -9.07 15.93
CA THR A 66 -14.01 -10.13 14.98
C THR A 66 -13.86 -11.52 15.61
N ILE A 67 -12.79 -11.74 16.38
CA ILE A 67 -12.56 -12.99 17.11
C ILE A 67 -13.67 -13.20 18.16
N GLU A 68 -14.01 -12.18 18.94
CA GLU A 68 -15.09 -12.26 19.94
C GLU A 68 -16.44 -12.61 19.30
N HIS A 69 -16.78 -11.99 18.17
CA HIS A 69 -18.02 -12.29 17.45
C HIS A 69 -18.03 -13.70 16.85
N SER A 70 -16.88 -14.19 16.38
CA SER A 70 -16.74 -15.57 15.89
C SER A 70 -16.96 -16.60 16.99
N GLU A 71 -16.36 -16.40 18.16
CA GLU A 71 -16.55 -17.27 19.33
C GLU A 71 -17.99 -17.22 19.87
N ALA A 72 -18.62 -16.04 19.89
CA ALA A 72 -20.04 -15.90 20.27
C ALA A 72 -20.94 -16.74 19.35
N ASN A 73 -20.70 -16.67 18.04
CA ASN A 73 -21.47 -17.41 17.04
C ASN A 73 -21.28 -18.94 17.18
N LYS A 74 -20.06 -19.41 17.46
CA LYS A 74 -19.81 -20.85 17.72
C LYS A 74 -20.58 -21.36 18.94
N LEU A 75 -20.75 -20.51 19.95
CA LEU A 75 -21.49 -20.84 21.17
C LEU A 75 -23.00 -20.63 21.03
N GLY A 76 -23.49 -20.19 19.87
CA GLY A 76 -24.90 -19.88 19.62
C GLY A 76 -25.42 -18.67 20.43
N LEU A 77 -24.52 -17.79 20.87
CA LEU A 77 -24.84 -16.62 21.67
C LEU A 77 -25.25 -15.45 20.77
N ASN A 78 -26.36 -14.78 21.12
CA ASN A 78 -26.85 -13.62 20.39
C ASN A 78 -26.07 -12.31 20.69
N SER A 79 -25.11 -12.34 21.61
CA SER A 79 -24.32 -11.17 22.01
C SER A 79 -22.94 -11.56 22.53
N THR A 80 -21.92 -10.78 22.17
CA THR A 80 -20.55 -10.91 22.68
C THR A 80 -20.42 -10.58 24.17
N ALA A 81 -21.42 -9.90 24.76
CA ALA A 81 -21.46 -9.62 26.20
C ALA A 81 -21.70 -10.89 27.06
N LEU A 82 -22.19 -11.96 26.44
CA LEU A 82 -22.44 -13.24 27.11
C LEU A 82 -21.24 -14.18 27.09
N LEU A 83 -20.12 -13.78 26.44
CA LEU A 83 -18.88 -14.55 26.49
C LEU A 83 -18.27 -14.54 27.89
N ASP A 84 -17.68 -15.68 28.26
CA ASP A 84 -16.90 -15.80 29.49
C ASP A 84 -15.74 -14.78 29.49
N PRO A 85 -15.55 -13.97 30.56
CA PRO A 85 -14.52 -12.94 30.61
C PRO A 85 -13.10 -13.48 30.39
N LYS A 86 -12.86 -14.77 30.70
CA LYS A 86 -11.56 -15.40 30.47
C LYS A 86 -11.26 -15.64 28.99
N LEU A 87 -12.30 -15.82 28.17
CA LEU A 87 -12.15 -15.98 26.72
C LEU A 87 -11.86 -14.64 26.04
N LYS A 88 -12.40 -13.54 26.58
CA LYS A 88 -12.20 -12.17 26.07
C LYS A 88 -10.79 -11.62 26.38
N ALA A 89 -10.15 -12.13 27.42
CA ALA A 89 -8.84 -11.69 27.87
C ALA A 89 -7.66 -12.42 27.19
N ARG A 90 -7.92 -13.28 26.21
CA ARG A 90 -6.94 -14.14 25.55
C ARG A 90 -6.71 -13.72 24.10
#